data_AF-F0YS83-F1
#
_entry.id   AF-F0YS83-F1
#
_cell.length_a   1.000
_cell.length_b   1.000
_cell.length_c   1.000
_cell.angle_alpha   90.00
_cell.angle_beta   90.00
_cell.angle_gamma   90.00
#
_symmetry.space_group_name_H-M   'P 1'
#
loop_
_entity.id
_entity.type
_entity.pdbx_description
1 polymer ?
#
loop_
_entity_poly.entity_id
_entity_poly.type
_entity_poly.pdbx_seq_one_letter_code
_entity_poly.pdbx_strand_id
1 'polypeptide(L)'
;MVYPFQGNHYVKFYWGTEETLVPVYTSIAEAASKHGDASCLVNFASYRSVYDTCMETFKLSAQIRTVAIIAEGVPEAQTRDIAAAAEEAGVGLVGPATVGGIKPGCFRIGNTGGMLDNIVMSKLYRPGSVCYVSKSGGMSNELNNIIARSSDGVCEGVAIGGDRYPGSRFIDHLLRYNDNPDCQILVLLGEVGGVDEYDVCAALESGRIDKPLVAWCIGTCASAFSFEVQFGHAGACARGLGEAAVDKNAALAKAGAVVPRSFAEFGARLSEVYALLVDRGTIVPRPEPEVPKVPMDYTWAKRLGMVRKPANFISTISDDRGEELTYGGMRISDVFKEDLGVGGVLSLLWFKKRLPPYATKFIEMISMILMVTADHGPAVSGARDAAREQSDSTHNTIVSTRAGKDLVSSLVSGLLTIGPRFGGALDGAATMMTDACDRGMSGKQFVDDCKREGKLIMGIGHRIKSVENPDMRVEIIK
;
A
#
# COMPACT_ATOMS: atom_id res chain seq x y z
N MET A 1 -13.43 -7.86 -5.86
CA MET A 1 -13.06 -6.53 -5.33
C MET A 1 -13.55 -5.46 -6.29
N VAL A 2 -13.75 -4.22 -5.85
CA VAL A 2 -14.12 -3.09 -6.72
C VAL A 2 -13.06 -2.00 -6.59
N TYR A 3 -12.49 -1.57 -7.71
CA TYR A 3 -11.48 -0.50 -7.76
C TYR A 3 -11.70 0.36 -9.02
N PRO A 4 -12.17 1.61 -8.88
CA PRO A 4 -12.68 2.38 -10.01
C PRO A 4 -11.60 2.97 -10.93
N PHE A 5 -10.33 2.97 -10.50
CA PHE A 5 -9.23 3.61 -11.25
C PHE A 5 -8.53 2.70 -12.26
N GLN A 6 -8.84 1.41 -12.27
CA GLN A 6 -8.27 0.45 -13.23
C GLN A 6 -9.39 -0.35 -13.89
N GLY A 7 -9.10 -0.83 -15.10
CA GLY A 7 -9.98 -1.78 -15.78
C GLY A 7 -10.04 -3.13 -15.04
N ASN A 8 -10.97 -3.97 -15.48
CA ASN A 8 -11.17 -5.28 -14.88
C ASN A 8 -9.91 -6.16 -15.02
N HIS A 9 -9.43 -6.70 -13.90
CA HIS A 9 -8.24 -7.53 -13.85
C HIS A 9 -8.32 -8.52 -12.68
N TYR A 10 -7.31 -9.39 -12.55
CA TYR A 10 -7.21 -10.33 -11.44
C TYR A 10 -6.05 -9.93 -10.53
N VAL A 11 -6.27 -10.05 -9.22
CA VAL A 11 -5.24 -9.90 -8.20
C VAL A 11 -4.96 -11.25 -7.57
N LYS A 12 -3.68 -11.53 -7.34
CA LYS A 12 -3.22 -12.78 -6.75
C LYS A 12 -3.23 -12.72 -5.22
N PHE A 13 -3.81 -13.74 -4.61
CA PHE A 13 -3.91 -13.93 -3.15
C PHE A 13 -3.45 -15.33 -2.77
N TYR A 14 -3.29 -15.58 -1.46
CA TYR A 14 -2.97 -16.90 -0.92
C TYR A 14 -4.18 -17.51 -0.20
N TRP A 15 -4.43 -18.78 -0.49
CA TRP A 15 -5.31 -19.65 0.29
C TRP A 15 -4.46 -20.73 0.97
N GLY A 16 -4.04 -20.44 2.21
CA GLY A 16 -3.04 -21.25 2.91
C GLY A 16 -1.67 -21.14 2.25
N THR A 17 -1.31 -22.12 1.41
CA THR A 17 -0.05 -22.12 0.64
C THR A 17 -0.26 -22.04 -0.87
N GLU A 18 -1.52 -22.13 -1.33
CA GLU A 18 -1.86 -22.09 -2.75
C GLU A 18 -2.16 -20.66 -3.20
N GLU A 19 -1.75 -20.32 -4.42
CA GLU A 19 -2.07 -19.03 -5.03
C GLU A 19 -3.46 -19.09 -5.69
N THR A 20 -4.30 -18.09 -5.42
CA THR A 20 -5.65 -17.94 -5.98
C THR A 20 -5.81 -16.56 -6.60
N LEU A 21 -6.66 -16.47 -7.62
CA LEU A 21 -6.97 -15.21 -8.32
C LEU A 21 -8.33 -14.68 -7.88
N VAL A 22 -8.36 -13.42 -7.48
CA VAL A 22 -9.60 -12.71 -7.12
C VAL A 22 -9.87 -11.64 -8.17
N PRO A 23 -11.08 -11.61 -8.77
CA PRO A 23 -11.42 -10.61 -9.78
C PRO A 23 -11.59 -9.22 -9.15
N VAL A 24 -11.11 -8.20 -9.87
CA VAL A 24 -11.28 -6.78 -9.57
C VAL A 24 -12.12 -6.16 -10.67
N TYR A 25 -13.17 -5.44 -10.27
CA TYR A 25 -14.11 -4.78 -11.18
C TYR A 25 -14.05 -3.27 -11.02
N THR A 26 -14.43 -2.53 -12.07
CA THR A 26 -14.50 -1.06 -12.02
C THR A 26 -15.77 -0.54 -11.33
N SER A 27 -16.90 -1.27 -11.39
CA SER A 27 -18.18 -0.85 -10.78
C SER A 27 -18.74 -1.86 -9.78
N ILE A 28 -19.53 -1.36 -8.82
CA ILE A 28 -20.20 -2.20 -7.80
C ILE A 28 -21.30 -3.04 -8.46
N ALA A 29 -22.07 -2.45 -9.37
CA ALA A 29 -23.13 -3.15 -10.10
C ALA A 29 -22.59 -4.34 -10.92
N GLU A 30 -21.46 -4.19 -11.61
CA GLU A 30 -20.85 -5.29 -12.36
C GLU A 30 -20.40 -6.41 -11.40
N ALA A 31 -19.73 -6.06 -10.30
CA ALA A 31 -19.28 -7.03 -9.31
C ALA A 31 -20.46 -7.81 -8.70
N ALA A 32 -21.53 -7.11 -8.32
CA ALA A 32 -22.72 -7.73 -7.76
C ALA A 32 -23.40 -8.68 -8.75
N SER A 33 -23.50 -8.30 -10.03
CA SER A 33 -24.10 -9.13 -11.08
C SER A 33 -23.36 -10.46 -11.31
N LYS A 34 -22.04 -10.46 -11.16
CA LYS A 34 -21.18 -11.65 -11.35
C LYS A 34 -21.06 -12.51 -10.09
N HIS A 35 -21.34 -11.96 -8.91
CA HIS A 35 -21.15 -12.60 -7.61
C HIS A 35 -22.41 -12.52 -6.76
N GLY A 36 -23.48 -13.18 -7.20
CA GLY A 36 -24.81 -13.14 -6.54
C GLY A 36 -24.85 -13.66 -5.10
N ASP A 37 -23.82 -14.36 -4.65
CA ASP A 37 -23.65 -14.90 -3.29
C ASP A 37 -23.06 -13.89 -2.29
N ALA A 38 -22.47 -12.79 -2.77
CA ALA A 38 -21.90 -11.78 -1.91
C ALA A 38 -22.99 -11.01 -1.17
N SER A 39 -23.06 -11.16 0.17
CA SER A 39 -24.05 -10.45 1.00
C SER A 39 -23.49 -9.34 1.88
N CYS A 40 -22.16 -9.14 1.88
CA CYS A 40 -21.47 -8.13 2.67
C CYS A 40 -20.51 -7.32 1.79
N LEU A 41 -20.54 -5.99 1.95
CA LEU A 41 -19.61 -5.08 1.31
C LEU A 41 -18.75 -4.39 2.37
N VAL A 42 -17.42 -4.52 2.23
CA VAL A 42 -16.44 -3.82 3.06
C VAL A 42 -15.94 -2.59 2.31
N ASN A 43 -16.36 -1.41 2.74
CA ASN A 43 -16.13 -0.16 2.06
C ASN A 43 -14.86 0.55 2.57
N PHE A 44 -13.79 0.46 1.78
CA PHE A 44 -12.52 1.18 1.98
C PHE A 44 -12.45 2.50 1.20
N ALA A 45 -13.57 3.03 0.70
CA ALA A 45 -13.60 4.34 0.07
C ALA A 45 -13.12 5.43 1.04
N SER A 46 -12.54 6.50 0.50
CA SER A 46 -12.21 7.69 1.29
C SER A 46 -13.49 8.34 1.85
N TYR A 47 -13.38 9.10 2.95
CA TYR A 47 -14.47 9.90 3.51
C TYR A 47 -15.14 10.84 2.48
N ARG A 48 -14.43 11.20 1.40
CA ARG A 48 -14.96 12.02 0.29
C ARG A 48 -15.87 11.27 -0.68
N SER A 49 -15.74 9.94 -0.77
CA SER A 49 -16.42 9.10 -1.76
C SER A 49 -17.35 8.07 -1.12
N VAL A 50 -17.27 7.92 0.21
CA VAL A 50 -18.06 6.94 0.96
C VAL A 50 -19.56 7.15 0.81
N TYR A 51 -20.02 8.39 0.74
CA TYR A 51 -21.43 8.72 0.56
C TYR A 51 -21.97 8.13 -0.75
N ASP A 52 -21.36 8.48 -1.88
CA ASP A 52 -21.81 8.02 -3.19
C ASP A 52 -21.74 6.49 -3.32
N THR A 53 -20.66 5.87 -2.81
CA THR A 53 -20.49 4.41 -2.85
C THR A 53 -21.51 3.68 -1.97
N CYS A 54 -21.90 4.21 -0.82
CA CYS A 54 -22.95 3.62 0.01
C CYS A 54 -24.32 3.77 -0.65
N MET A 55 -24.64 4.95 -1.18
CA MET A 55 -25.91 5.19 -1.89
C MET A 55 -26.05 4.32 -3.15
N GLU A 56 -24.96 4.06 -3.88
CA GLU A 56 -24.94 3.08 -4.98
C GLU A 56 -25.20 1.66 -4.46
N THR A 57 -24.57 1.28 -3.35
CA THR A 57 -24.70 -0.05 -2.75
C THR A 57 -26.12 -0.34 -2.25
N PHE A 58 -26.81 0.65 -1.69
CA PHE A 58 -28.18 0.48 -1.18
C PHE A 58 -29.20 0.19 -2.28
N LYS A 59 -28.93 0.58 -3.54
CA LYS A 59 -29.74 0.17 -4.69
C LYS A 59 -29.67 -1.34 -4.96
N LEU A 60 -28.69 -2.03 -4.38
CA LEU A 60 -28.45 -3.47 -4.49
C LEU A 60 -28.82 -4.19 -3.17
N SER A 61 -29.68 -3.59 -2.34
CA SER A 61 -30.06 -4.11 -1.00
C SER A 61 -30.69 -5.51 -1.02
N ALA A 62 -31.29 -5.92 -2.15
CA ALA A 62 -31.78 -7.28 -2.33
C ALA A 62 -30.69 -8.35 -2.17
N GLN A 63 -29.43 -7.99 -2.44
CA GLN A 63 -28.27 -8.85 -2.35
C GLN A 63 -27.35 -8.46 -1.19
N ILE A 64 -26.98 -7.18 -1.08
CA ILE A 64 -26.05 -6.68 -0.07
C ILE A 64 -26.82 -6.31 1.20
N ARG A 65 -26.69 -7.14 2.24
CA ARG A 65 -27.40 -6.98 3.52
C ARG A 65 -26.57 -6.30 4.61
N THR A 66 -25.25 -6.20 4.43
CA THR A 66 -24.37 -5.58 5.42
C THR A 66 -23.29 -4.76 4.74
N VAL A 67 -23.13 -3.50 5.14
CA VAL A 67 -22.09 -2.61 4.66
C VAL A 67 -21.23 -2.15 5.83
N ALA A 68 -19.93 -2.44 5.77
CA ALA A 68 -18.96 -1.96 6.75
C ALA A 68 -18.22 -0.74 6.21
N ILE A 69 -18.33 0.40 6.88
CA ILE A 69 -17.75 1.67 6.47
C ILE A 69 -16.47 1.95 7.26
N ILE A 70 -15.31 1.81 6.61
CA ILE A 70 -14.02 1.94 7.29
C ILE A 70 -13.56 3.39 7.39
N ALA A 71 -14.05 4.26 6.51
CA ALA A 71 -13.64 5.66 6.41
C ALA A 71 -13.89 6.43 7.73
N GLU A 72 -12.86 7.14 8.19
CA GLU A 72 -12.95 8.09 9.31
C GLU A 72 -13.06 9.53 8.77
N GLY A 73 -13.79 10.40 9.47
CA GLY A 73 -13.98 11.80 9.08
C GLY A 73 -15.12 12.03 8.08
N VAL A 74 -16.12 11.16 8.10
CA VAL A 74 -17.35 11.36 7.30
C VAL A 74 -18.17 12.49 7.94
N PRO A 75 -18.62 13.51 7.19
CA PRO A 75 -19.46 14.56 7.74
C PRO A 75 -20.72 14.02 8.41
N GLU A 76 -21.04 14.48 9.62
CA GLU A 76 -22.18 13.99 10.41
C GLU A 76 -23.52 13.99 9.63
N ALA A 77 -23.75 15.03 8.82
CA ALA A 77 -24.93 15.12 7.97
C ALA A 77 -25.02 13.96 6.97
N GLN A 78 -23.90 13.66 6.29
CA GLN A 78 -23.82 12.55 5.35
C GLN A 78 -24.02 11.20 6.06
N THR A 79 -23.45 11.03 7.25
CA THR A 79 -23.63 9.79 8.01
C THR A 79 -25.10 9.57 8.41
N ARG A 80 -25.83 10.62 8.77
CA ARG A 80 -27.28 10.52 9.05
C ARG A 80 -28.07 10.15 7.81
N ASP A 81 -27.76 10.75 6.66
CA ASP A 81 -28.41 10.42 5.40
C ASP A 81 -28.14 8.96 4.99
N ILE A 82 -26.89 8.48 5.17
CA ILE A 82 -26.50 7.09 4.93
C ILE A 82 -27.26 6.15 5.87
N ALA A 83 -27.37 6.49 7.15
CA ALA A 83 -28.08 5.66 8.13
C ALA A 83 -29.58 5.56 7.81
N ALA A 84 -30.22 6.68 7.45
CA ALA A 84 -31.62 6.70 7.05
C ALA A 84 -31.87 5.89 5.76
N ALA A 85 -31.02 6.05 4.75
CA ALA A 85 -31.12 5.29 3.51
C ALA A 85 -30.89 3.78 3.72
N ALA A 86 -29.99 3.41 4.64
CA ALA A 86 -29.76 2.01 4.98
C ALA A 86 -30.96 1.40 5.72
N GLU A 87 -31.60 2.14 6.63
CA GLU A 87 -32.82 1.71 7.32
C GLU A 87 -33.97 1.50 6.34
N GLU A 88 -34.20 2.45 5.42
CA GLU A 88 -35.21 2.32 4.36
C GLU A 88 -34.95 1.11 3.45
N ALA A 89 -33.67 0.83 3.16
CA ALA A 89 -33.26 -0.29 2.33
C ALA A 89 -33.17 -1.63 3.08
N GLY A 90 -33.30 -1.65 4.41
CA GLY A 90 -33.13 -2.84 5.24
C GLY A 90 -31.70 -3.39 5.28
N VAL A 91 -30.69 -2.54 5.13
CA VAL A 91 -29.27 -2.90 5.09
C VAL A 91 -28.61 -2.58 6.44
N GLY A 92 -27.93 -3.56 7.04
CA GLY A 92 -27.17 -3.34 8.27
C GLY A 92 -25.89 -2.55 8.01
N LEU A 93 -25.59 -1.56 8.86
CA LEU A 93 -24.36 -0.79 8.81
C LEU A 93 -23.43 -1.15 9.97
N VAL A 94 -22.13 -1.10 9.72
CA VAL A 94 -21.09 -1.14 10.77
C VAL A 94 -20.11 -0.02 10.47
N GLY A 95 -19.94 0.95 11.38
CA GLY A 95 -19.23 2.20 11.12
C GLY A 95 -20.17 3.38 10.84
N PRO A 96 -19.70 4.53 10.34
CA PRO A 96 -18.33 4.83 9.88
C PRO A 96 -17.25 4.86 10.97
N ALA A 97 -16.01 5.14 10.60
CA ALA A 97 -14.86 5.22 11.50
C ALA A 97 -14.64 3.93 12.33
N THR A 98 -14.74 2.78 11.68
CA THR A 98 -14.57 1.47 12.33
C THR A 98 -13.50 0.61 11.64
N VAL A 99 -12.90 -0.31 12.40
CA VAL A 99 -12.14 -1.43 11.85
C VAL A 99 -13.05 -2.55 11.32
N GLY A 100 -14.32 -2.55 11.75
CA GLY A 100 -15.35 -3.52 11.43
C GLY A 100 -15.73 -4.41 12.61
N GLY A 101 -15.54 -5.72 12.44
CA GLY A 101 -15.91 -6.73 13.41
C GLY A 101 -15.35 -8.10 13.03
N ILE A 102 -15.38 -9.02 13.99
CA ILE A 102 -14.90 -10.39 13.83
C ILE A 102 -15.87 -11.37 14.47
N LYS A 103 -16.21 -12.42 13.71
CA LYS A 103 -16.91 -13.60 14.20
C LYS A 103 -15.94 -14.79 14.07
N PRO A 104 -15.22 -15.15 15.14
CA PRO A 104 -14.21 -16.20 15.12
C PRO A 104 -14.70 -17.51 14.51
N GLY A 105 -13.92 -18.07 13.58
CA GLY A 105 -14.28 -19.27 12.81
C GLY A 105 -15.27 -19.04 11.66
N CYS A 106 -15.78 -17.82 11.47
CA CYS A 106 -16.73 -17.52 10.39
C CYS A 106 -16.22 -16.42 9.44
N PHE A 107 -16.14 -15.17 9.92
CA PHE A 107 -15.86 -14.02 9.05
C PHE A 107 -15.17 -12.90 9.82
N ARG A 108 -14.34 -12.14 9.11
CA ARG A 108 -13.60 -11.00 9.62
C ARG A 108 -13.72 -9.84 8.64
N ILE A 109 -14.22 -8.71 9.12
CA ILE A 109 -14.33 -7.50 8.31
C ILE A 109 -12.95 -6.82 8.24
N GLY A 110 -12.39 -6.76 7.03
CA GLY A 110 -11.18 -6.01 6.72
C GLY A 110 -9.99 -6.36 7.63
N ASN A 111 -9.55 -5.36 8.40
CA ASN A 111 -8.33 -5.41 9.21
C ASN A 111 -8.57 -5.78 10.68
N THR A 112 -9.81 -6.10 11.07
CA THR A 112 -10.16 -6.44 12.45
C THR A 112 -9.29 -7.60 12.97
N GLY A 113 -8.69 -7.47 14.14
CA GLY A 113 -7.80 -8.49 14.71
C GLY A 113 -6.37 -8.51 14.15
N GLY A 114 -6.04 -7.67 13.17
CA GLY A 114 -4.67 -7.45 12.71
C GLY A 114 -4.03 -8.62 11.96
N MET A 115 -2.73 -8.82 12.19
CA MET A 115 -1.94 -9.91 11.59
C MET A 115 -2.34 -11.28 12.16
N LEU A 116 -2.03 -12.36 11.42
CA LEU A 116 -2.35 -13.73 11.84
C LEU A 116 -1.76 -14.10 13.20
N ASP A 117 -0.59 -13.57 13.55
CA ASP A 117 0.04 -13.79 14.87
C ASP A 117 -0.92 -13.38 16.01
N ASN A 118 -1.58 -12.23 15.88
CA ASN A 118 -2.54 -11.76 16.87
C ASN A 118 -3.85 -12.57 16.86
N ILE A 119 -4.31 -13.01 15.68
CA ILE A 119 -5.46 -13.92 15.55
C ILE A 119 -5.21 -15.23 16.31
N VAL A 120 -4.00 -15.78 16.21
CA VAL A 120 -3.61 -17.01 16.93
C VAL A 120 -3.46 -16.74 18.42
N MET A 121 -2.74 -15.68 18.82
CA MET A 121 -2.52 -15.34 20.23
C MET A 121 -3.83 -15.08 20.99
N SER A 122 -4.79 -14.42 20.33
CA SER A 122 -6.11 -14.13 20.90
C SER A 122 -7.15 -15.23 20.62
N LYS A 123 -6.72 -16.39 20.10
CA LYS A 123 -7.57 -17.57 19.81
C LYS A 123 -8.80 -17.28 18.93
N LEU A 124 -8.71 -16.29 18.03
CA LEU A 124 -9.80 -15.80 17.18
C LEU A 124 -10.09 -16.70 15.96
N TYR A 125 -9.44 -17.85 15.86
CA TYR A 125 -9.69 -18.85 14.83
C TYR A 125 -10.84 -19.81 15.18
N ARG A 126 -11.39 -19.74 16.41
CA ARG A 126 -12.54 -20.53 16.86
C ARG A 126 -13.47 -19.72 17.77
N PRO A 127 -14.77 -20.03 17.82
CA PRO A 127 -15.71 -19.30 18.65
C PRO A 127 -15.60 -19.68 20.14
N GLY A 128 -15.72 -18.67 21.02
CA GLY A 128 -16.02 -18.84 22.45
C GLY A 128 -17.48 -18.50 22.77
N SER A 129 -17.76 -18.04 23.99
CA SER A 129 -19.12 -17.69 24.46
C SER A 129 -19.34 -16.20 24.73
N VAL A 130 -18.34 -15.35 24.54
CA VAL A 130 -18.40 -13.92 24.88
C VAL A 130 -18.62 -13.07 23.64
N CYS A 131 -19.68 -12.27 23.57
CA CYS A 131 -19.85 -11.27 22.52
C CYS A 131 -19.57 -9.87 23.04
N TYR A 132 -18.85 -9.06 22.24
CA TYR A 132 -18.56 -7.68 22.62
C TYR A 132 -19.02 -6.66 21.58
N VAL A 133 -19.31 -5.46 22.06
CA VAL A 133 -19.52 -4.27 21.25
C VAL A 133 -18.71 -3.11 21.81
N SER A 134 -18.03 -2.35 20.95
CA SER A 134 -17.20 -1.21 21.34
C SER A 134 -17.30 -0.06 20.34
N LYS A 135 -17.03 1.19 20.75
CA LYS A 135 -16.80 2.29 19.79
C LYS A 135 -15.42 2.23 19.15
N SER A 136 -14.37 1.99 19.96
CA SER A 136 -12.98 2.04 19.49
C SER A 136 -12.55 0.76 18.78
N GLY A 137 -12.08 0.89 17.53
CA GLY A 137 -11.47 -0.21 16.81
C GLY A 137 -10.17 -0.73 17.45
N GLY A 138 -9.34 0.15 18.00
CA GLY A 138 -8.12 -0.23 18.72
C GLY A 138 -8.43 -1.02 19.99
N MET A 139 -9.36 -0.52 20.81
CA MET A 139 -9.78 -1.24 22.03
C MET A 139 -10.51 -2.53 21.73
N SER A 140 -11.19 -2.66 20.57
CA SER A 140 -11.76 -3.94 20.15
C SER A 140 -10.71 -5.05 20.05
N ASN A 141 -9.47 -4.71 19.63
CA ASN A 141 -8.39 -5.68 19.59
C ASN A 141 -7.82 -5.98 20.97
N GLU A 142 -7.80 -5.00 21.88
CA GLU A 142 -7.45 -5.25 23.28
C GLU A 142 -8.51 -6.11 23.98
N LEU A 143 -9.79 -5.90 23.69
CA LEU A 143 -10.88 -6.77 24.16
C LEU A 143 -10.70 -8.20 23.68
N ASN A 144 -10.28 -8.43 22.43
CA ASN A 144 -9.95 -9.78 21.97
C ASN A 144 -8.88 -10.44 22.86
N ASN A 145 -7.82 -9.71 23.20
CA ASN A 145 -6.75 -10.22 24.07
C ASN A 145 -7.22 -10.45 25.52
N ILE A 146 -7.98 -9.52 26.10
CA ILE A 146 -8.51 -9.64 27.47
C ILE A 146 -9.48 -10.82 27.55
N ILE A 147 -10.44 -10.91 26.63
CA ILE A 147 -11.46 -11.98 26.60
C ILE A 147 -10.77 -13.33 26.41
N ALA A 148 -9.80 -13.45 25.51
CA ALA A 148 -9.07 -14.71 25.30
C ALA A 148 -8.29 -15.20 26.53
N ARG A 149 -7.91 -14.29 27.45
CA ARG A 149 -7.22 -14.62 28.71
C ARG A 149 -8.16 -14.85 29.88
N SER A 150 -9.33 -14.21 29.86
CA SER A 150 -10.31 -14.21 30.96
C SER A 150 -11.50 -15.14 30.75
N SER A 151 -11.70 -15.71 29.56
CA SER A 151 -12.80 -16.62 29.23
C SER A 151 -12.40 -17.68 28.18
N ASP A 152 -13.37 -18.40 27.61
CA ASP A 152 -13.17 -19.35 26.51
C ASP A 152 -12.96 -18.71 25.12
N GLY A 153 -13.08 -17.38 25.02
CA GLY A 153 -12.84 -16.60 23.81
C GLY A 153 -14.07 -15.82 23.32
N VAL A 154 -13.88 -15.14 22.19
CA VAL A 154 -14.90 -14.30 21.56
C VAL A 154 -15.83 -15.15 20.67
N CYS A 155 -17.13 -14.93 20.78
CA CYS A 155 -18.16 -15.48 19.88
C CYS A 155 -18.40 -14.53 18.70
N GLU A 156 -18.66 -13.26 18.96
CA GLU A 156 -18.79 -12.20 17.95
C GLU A 156 -18.39 -10.85 18.56
N GLY A 157 -17.58 -10.09 17.83
CA GLY A 157 -17.05 -8.80 18.26
C GLY A 157 -17.30 -7.73 17.20
N VAL A 158 -17.90 -6.61 17.58
CA VAL A 158 -18.15 -5.50 16.65
C VAL A 158 -17.64 -4.18 17.23
N ALA A 159 -16.94 -3.42 16.40
CA ALA A 159 -16.67 -2.01 16.65
C ALA A 159 -17.69 -1.17 15.86
N ILE A 160 -18.55 -0.42 16.54
CA ILE A 160 -19.59 0.40 15.89
C ILE A 160 -19.03 1.68 15.25
N GLY A 161 -17.86 2.11 15.69
CA GLY A 161 -17.17 3.31 15.21
C GLY A 161 -17.22 4.49 16.18
N GLY A 162 -16.25 5.41 16.03
CA GLY A 162 -16.09 6.58 16.91
C GLY A 162 -16.89 7.81 16.49
N ASP A 163 -17.63 7.75 15.38
CA ASP A 163 -18.44 8.87 14.91
C ASP A 163 -19.64 9.14 15.82
N ARG A 164 -20.13 10.39 15.82
CA ARG A 164 -21.27 10.80 16.67
C ARG A 164 -22.56 10.05 16.37
N TYR A 165 -22.79 9.74 15.10
CA TYR A 165 -23.95 9.00 14.62
C TYR A 165 -23.46 7.72 13.94
N PRO A 166 -23.15 6.65 14.70
CA PRO A 166 -22.78 5.39 14.07
C PRO A 166 -23.99 4.82 13.32
N GLY A 167 -23.75 4.12 12.21
CA GLY A 167 -24.79 3.48 11.42
C GLY A 167 -25.52 2.35 12.15
N SER A 168 -24.89 1.80 13.20
CA SER A 168 -25.50 0.88 14.15
C SER A 168 -25.11 1.26 15.59
N ARG A 169 -26.04 1.10 16.53
CA ARG A 169 -25.86 1.47 17.92
C ARG A 169 -25.48 0.28 18.78
N PHE A 170 -25.04 0.54 20.02
CA PHE A 170 -24.73 -0.51 20.99
C PHE A 170 -25.88 -1.50 21.18
N ILE A 171 -27.10 -0.96 21.35
CA ILE A 171 -28.30 -1.75 21.60
C ILE A 171 -28.59 -2.72 20.45
N ASP A 172 -28.41 -2.29 19.20
CA ASP A 172 -28.69 -3.11 18.01
C ASP A 172 -27.85 -4.41 18.02
N HIS A 173 -26.57 -4.31 18.39
CA HIS A 173 -25.71 -5.48 18.49
C HIS A 173 -25.97 -6.30 19.75
N LEU A 174 -26.22 -5.66 20.90
CA LEU A 174 -26.49 -6.37 22.14
C LEU A 174 -27.80 -7.17 22.08
N LEU A 175 -28.84 -6.66 21.43
CA LEU A 175 -30.08 -7.41 21.20
C LEU A 175 -29.83 -8.64 20.33
N ARG A 176 -29.07 -8.51 19.23
CA ARG A 176 -28.66 -9.66 18.40
C ARG A 176 -27.87 -10.70 19.21
N TYR A 177 -26.99 -10.26 20.10
CA TYR A 177 -26.20 -11.16 20.94
C TYR A 177 -27.06 -11.82 22.02
N ASN A 178 -28.04 -11.10 22.58
CA ASN A 178 -29.01 -11.66 23.50
C ASN A 178 -29.83 -12.77 22.83
N ASP A 179 -30.23 -12.55 21.59
CA ASP A 179 -31.03 -13.54 20.83
C ASP A 179 -30.18 -14.70 20.26
N ASN A 180 -28.84 -14.59 20.28
CA ASN A 180 -27.93 -15.64 19.82
C ASN A 180 -27.65 -16.68 20.92
N PRO A 181 -28.05 -17.96 20.76
CA PRO A 181 -27.84 -18.99 21.78
C PRO A 181 -26.37 -19.32 22.05
N ASP A 182 -25.45 -19.06 21.11
CA ASP A 182 -24.02 -19.32 21.30
C ASP A 182 -23.36 -18.29 22.24
N CYS A 183 -23.97 -17.12 22.37
CA CYS A 183 -23.50 -16.06 23.27
C CYS A 183 -24.07 -16.26 24.67
N GLN A 184 -23.19 -16.29 25.68
CA GLN A 184 -23.57 -16.45 27.09
C GLN A 184 -23.19 -15.22 27.94
N ILE A 185 -22.22 -14.42 27.49
CA ILE A 185 -21.81 -13.18 28.17
C ILE A 185 -21.78 -12.04 27.16
N LEU A 186 -22.39 -10.93 27.55
CA LEU A 186 -22.37 -9.69 26.81
C LEU A 186 -21.30 -8.76 27.37
N VAL A 187 -20.58 -8.09 26.49
CA VAL A 187 -19.53 -7.13 26.85
C VAL A 187 -19.77 -5.81 26.12
N LEU A 188 -19.84 -4.71 26.87
CA LEU A 188 -19.97 -3.36 26.32
C LEU A 188 -18.77 -2.51 26.74
N LEU A 189 -18.08 -1.92 25.77
CA LEU A 189 -17.06 -0.92 26.00
C LEU A 189 -17.50 0.42 25.40
N GLY A 190 -18.18 1.21 26.24
CA GLY A 190 -18.70 2.53 25.93
C GLY A 190 -17.66 3.63 26.05
N GLU A 191 -18.06 4.86 25.77
CA GLU A 191 -17.17 6.04 25.79
C GLU A 191 -17.89 7.27 26.34
N VAL A 192 -17.14 8.29 26.73
CA VAL A 192 -17.66 9.63 27.03
C VAL A 192 -18.34 10.25 25.80
N GLY A 193 -19.43 11.01 26.01
CA GLY A 193 -20.17 11.67 24.92
C GLY A 193 -21.33 10.85 24.38
N GLY A 194 -22.44 11.51 24.08
CA GLY A 194 -23.69 10.86 23.65
C GLY A 194 -24.40 10.08 24.75
N VAL A 195 -25.52 9.45 24.40
CA VAL A 195 -26.43 8.77 25.35
C VAL A 195 -26.75 7.32 24.95
N ASP A 196 -26.01 6.75 24.01
CA ASP A 196 -26.27 5.42 23.43
C ASP A 196 -26.29 4.30 24.49
N GLU A 197 -25.50 4.43 25.56
CA GLU A 197 -25.44 3.44 26.63
C GLU A 197 -26.69 3.41 27.51
N TYR A 198 -27.47 4.49 27.58
CA TYR A 198 -28.71 4.53 28.37
C TYR A 198 -29.82 3.66 27.77
N ASP A 199 -29.84 3.48 26.44
CA ASP A 199 -30.76 2.54 25.78
C ASP A 199 -30.49 1.10 26.25
N VAL A 200 -29.22 0.79 26.57
CA VAL A 200 -28.83 -0.50 27.15
C VAL A 200 -29.30 -0.63 28.59
N CYS A 201 -29.22 0.45 29.39
CA CYS A 201 -29.81 0.47 30.73
C CYS A 201 -31.31 0.18 30.69
N ALA A 202 -32.05 0.84 29.78
CA ALA A 202 -33.48 0.61 29.62
C ALA A 202 -33.80 -0.83 29.18
N ALA A 203 -32.95 -1.43 28.34
CA ALA A 203 -33.11 -2.82 27.90
C ALA A 203 -32.83 -3.84 29.03
N LEU A 204 -31.91 -3.53 29.95
CA LEU A 204 -31.67 -4.33 31.16
C LEU A 204 -32.83 -4.21 32.15
N GLU A 205 -33.28 -2.97 32.43
CA GLU A 205 -34.37 -2.72 33.37
C GLU A 205 -35.71 -3.30 32.91
N SER A 206 -35.97 -3.31 31.59
CA SER A 206 -37.16 -3.93 31.00
C SER A 206 -37.08 -5.47 30.94
N GLY A 207 -35.92 -6.07 31.22
CA GLY A 207 -35.68 -7.50 31.09
C GLY A 207 -35.59 -7.99 29.64
N ARG A 208 -35.43 -7.09 28.65
CA ARG A 208 -35.21 -7.45 27.24
C ARG A 208 -33.82 -8.07 27.04
N ILE A 209 -32.84 -7.64 27.84
CA ILE A 209 -31.53 -8.27 27.97
C ILE A 209 -31.51 -9.03 29.29
N ASP A 210 -31.41 -10.34 29.21
CA ASP A 210 -31.43 -11.27 30.35
C ASP A 210 -30.07 -11.95 30.60
N LYS A 211 -29.16 -11.87 29.62
CA LYS A 211 -27.79 -12.37 29.75
C LYS A 211 -26.91 -11.42 30.57
N PRO A 212 -25.90 -11.94 31.28
CA PRO A 212 -24.99 -11.11 32.06
C PRO A 212 -24.21 -10.16 31.15
N LEU A 213 -24.30 -8.87 31.46
CA LEU A 213 -23.59 -7.79 30.77
C LEU A 213 -22.43 -7.28 31.64
N VAL A 214 -21.20 -7.34 31.12
CA VAL A 214 -20.03 -6.65 31.67
C VAL A 214 -19.82 -5.36 30.88
N ALA A 215 -19.90 -4.21 31.55
CA ALA A 215 -19.87 -2.92 30.86
C ALA A 215 -18.85 -1.96 31.49
N TRP A 216 -18.18 -1.17 30.65
CA TRP A 216 -17.32 -0.08 31.09
C TRP A 216 -17.33 1.06 30.08
N CYS A 217 -17.58 2.28 30.54
CA CYS A 217 -17.44 3.49 29.75
C CYS A 217 -16.10 4.15 30.04
N ILE A 218 -15.27 4.30 29.01
CA ILE A 218 -13.97 4.99 29.10
C ILE A 218 -14.14 6.52 29.04
N GLY A 219 -13.12 7.27 29.47
CA GLY A 219 -13.17 8.75 29.51
C GLY A 219 -13.53 9.33 30.88
N THR A 220 -13.34 8.57 31.97
CA THR A 220 -13.55 9.06 33.34
C THR A 220 -12.66 10.23 33.74
N CYS A 221 -11.54 10.44 33.04
CA CYS A 221 -10.68 11.61 33.25
C CYS A 221 -11.33 12.92 32.82
N ALA A 222 -12.36 12.88 31.96
CA ALA A 222 -13.04 14.08 31.47
C ALA A 222 -13.60 14.93 32.63
N SER A 223 -14.09 14.29 33.70
CA SER A 223 -14.61 14.99 34.89
C SER A 223 -13.54 15.60 35.78
N ALA A 224 -12.26 15.26 35.56
CA ALA A 224 -11.13 15.86 36.29
C ALA A 224 -10.63 17.16 35.63
N PHE A 225 -11.03 17.44 34.40
CA PHE A 225 -10.68 18.68 33.70
C PHE A 225 -11.68 19.79 34.01
N SER A 226 -11.20 21.03 34.05
CA SER A 226 -12.02 22.23 34.29
C SER A 226 -12.66 22.81 33.02
N PHE A 227 -12.38 22.22 31.85
CA PHE A 227 -12.85 22.66 30.55
C PHE A 227 -13.29 21.46 29.71
N GLU A 228 -14.13 21.70 28.71
CA GLU A 228 -14.58 20.67 27.78
C GLU A 228 -13.39 20.22 26.90
N VAL A 229 -13.12 18.92 26.89
CA VAL A 229 -12.09 18.30 26.07
C VAL A 229 -12.76 17.47 24.98
N GLN A 230 -12.48 17.80 23.73
CA GLN A 230 -12.75 16.91 22.60
C GLN A 230 -11.66 15.85 22.55
N PHE A 231 -12.04 14.58 22.77
CA PHE A 231 -11.12 13.46 22.58
C PHE A 231 -11.04 13.06 21.09
N GLY A 232 -10.14 12.12 20.78
CA GLY A 232 -9.78 11.79 19.39
C GLY A 232 -10.96 11.37 18.51
N HIS A 233 -11.90 10.56 19.02
CA HIS A 233 -13.10 10.21 18.28
C HIS A 233 -14.06 11.40 18.17
N ALA A 234 -14.71 11.55 17.01
CA ALA A 234 -15.62 12.66 16.75
C ALA A 234 -16.78 12.74 17.77
N GLY A 235 -17.31 11.60 18.20
CA GLY A 235 -18.38 11.52 19.21
C GLY A 235 -17.93 11.72 20.66
N ALA A 236 -16.62 11.74 20.94
CA ALA A 236 -16.08 11.72 22.30
C ALA A 236 -15.96 13.12 22.91
N CYS A 237 -17.11 13.78 23.06
CA CYS A 237 -17.25 15.09 23.68
C CYS A 237 -18.52 15.10 24.53
N ALA A 238 -18.38 15.32 25.85
CA ALA A 238 -19.52 15.49 26.74
C ALA A 238 -19.96 16.95 26.73
N ARG A 239 -21.11 17.23 26.10
CA ARG A 239 -21.72 18.57 26.02
C ARG A 239 -22.94 18.73 26.93
N GLY A 240 -23.52 17.62 27.39
CA GLY A 240 -24.76 17.57 28.17
C GLY A 240 -24.63 16.84 29.50
N LEU A 241 -25.61 17.06 30.39
CA LEU A 241 -25.78 16.29 31.63
C LEU A 241 -26.03 14.81 31.30
N GLY A 242 -25.30 13.89 31.94
CA GLY A 242 -25.39 12.45 31.68
C GLY A 242 -24.48 11.92 30.55
N GLU A 243 -23.78 12.79 29.82
CA GLU A 243 -22.84 12.33 28.78
C GLU A 243 -21.47 11.93 29.35
N ALA A 244 -21.21 12.21 30.64
CA ALA A 244 -19.98 11.86 31.31
C ALA A 244 -19.87 10.34 31.52
N ALA A 245 -18.67 9.78 31.31
CA ALA A 245 -18.43 8.35 31.48
C ALA A 245 -18.75 7.85 32.90
N VAL A 246 -18.55 8.68 33.92
CA VAL A 246 -18.86 8.36 35.33
C VAL A 246 -20.36 8.17 35.54
N ASP A 247 -21.18 9.05 34.98
CA ASP A 247 -22.65 8.99 35.07
C ASP A 247 -23.19 7.75 34.35
N LYS A 248 -22.64 7.44 33.17
CA LYS A 248 -22.99 6.25 32.40
C LYS A 248 -22.63 4.96 33.15
N ASN A 249 -21.44 4.90 33.73
CA ASN A 249 -21.01 3.75 34.54
C ASN A 249 -21.91 3.53 35.76
N ALA A 250 -22.31 4.61 36.44
CA ALA A 250 -23.24 4.54 37.57
C ALA A 250 -24.64 4.07 37.13
N ALA A 251 -25.13 4.55 35.98
CA ALA A 251 -26.41 4.12 35.42
C ALA A 251 -26.42 2.64 35.01
N LEU A 252 -25.37 2.18 34.33
CA LEU A 252 -25.21 0.77 33.96
C LEU A 252 -25.14 -0.15 35.18
N ALA A 253 -24.41 0.25 36.23
CA ALA A 253 -24.34 -0.49 37.48
C ALA A 253 -25.71 -0.58 38.17
N LYS A 254 -26.49 0.51 38.16
CA LYS A 254 -27.85 0.55 38.72
C LYS A 254 -28.82 -0.34 37.95
N ALA A 255 -28.67 -0.41 36.63
CA ALA A 255 -29.48 -1.25 35.75
C ALA A 255 -29.14 -2.75 35.86
N GLY A 256 -28.11 -3.13 36.60
CA GLY A 256 -27.74 -4.53 36.85
C GLY A 256 -26.55 -5.04 36.02
N ALA A 257 -25.86 -4.19 35.27
CA ALA A 257 -24.62 -4.57 34.60
C ALA A 257 -23.46 -4.72 35.60
N VAL A 258 -22.53 -5.62 35.30
CA VAL A 258 -21.29 -5.78 36.06
C VAL A 258 -20.29 -4.72 35.59
N VAL A 259 -20.17 -3.65 36.38
CA VAL A 259 -19.28 -2.51 36.09
C VAL A 259 -18.06 -2.56 37.01
N PRO A 260 -16.82 -2.70 36.48
CA PRO A 260 -15.60 -2.66 37.28
C PRO A 260 -15.33 -1.25 37.83
N ARG A 261 -14.42 -1.11 38.79
CA ARG A 261 -14.04 0.23 39.32
C ARG A 261 -13.14 1.00 38.35
N SER A 262 -12.37 0.29 37.55
CA SER A 262 -11.48 0.84 36.54
C SER A 262 -11.31 -0.14 35.39
N PHE A 263 -10.81 0.33 34.25
CA PHE A 263 -10.53 -0.54 33.10
C PHE A 263 -9.53 -1.66 33.43
N ALA A 264 -8.60 -1.46 34.38
CA ALA A 264 -7.64 -2.48 34.78
C ALA A 264 -8.30 -3.71 35.44
N GLU A 265 -9.45 -3.53 36.09
CA GLU A 265 -10.22 -4.61 36.72
C GLU A 265 -11.17 -5.32 35.75
N PHE A 266 -11.28 -4.84 34.51
CA PHE A 266 -12.25 -5.33 33.52
C PHE A 266 -12.10 -6.83 33.24
N GLY A 267 -10.86 -7.28 32.99
CA GLY A 267 -10.57 -8.70 32.76
C GLY A 267 -10.84 -9.59 33.97
N ALA A 268 -10.65 -9.08 35.18
CA ALA A 268 -10.93 -9.82 36.42
C ALA A 268 -12.44 -10.00 36.60
N ARG A 269 -13.24 -8.94 36.42
CA ARG A 269 -14.70 -9.01 36.50
C ARG A 269 -15.31 -9.92 35.43
N LEU A 270 -14.76 -9.88 34.22
CA LEU A 270 -15.17 -10.81 33.17
C LEU A 270 -14.89 -12.26 33.56
N SER A 271 -13.72 -12.54 34.14
CA SER A 271 -13.35 -13.88 34.59
C SER A 271 -14.24 -14.39 35.72
N GLU A 272 -14.67 -13.52 36.65
CA GLU A 272 -15.62 -13.86 37.72
C GLU A 272 -16.99 -14.26 37.14
N VAL A 273 -17.52 -13.48 36.19
CA VAL A 273 -18.80 -13.78 35.52
C VAL A 273 -18.70 -15.09 34.72
N TYR A 274 -17.59 -15.29 34.02
CA TYR A 274 -17.34 -16.52 33.26
C TYR A 274 -17.29 -17.74 34.17
N ALA A 275 -16.54 -17.70 35.27
CA ALA A 275 -16.46 -18.79 36.23
C ALA A 275 -17.83 -19.16 36.82
N LEU A 276 -18.64 -18.15 37.18
CA LEU A 276 -20.00 -18.37 37.68
C LEU A 276 -20.90 -19.10 36.67
N LEU A 277 -20.78 -18.81 35.38
CA LEU A 277 -21.55 -19.48 34.34
C LEU A 277 -21.05 -20.89 34.03
N VAL A 278 -19.74 -21.14 34.20
CA VAL A 278 -19.16 -22.49 34.12
C VAL A 278 -19.64 -23.35 35.30
N ASP A 279 -19.62 -22.80 36.52
CA ASP A 279 -20.08 -23.50 37.72
C ASP A 279 -21.59 -23.84 37.67
N ARG A 280 -22.38 -22.97 37.04
CA ARG A 280 -23.81 -23.21 36.78
C ARG A 280 -24.06 -24.20 35.64
N GLY A 281 -23.04 -24.63 34.92
CA GLY A 281 -23.15 -25.50 33.75
C GLY A 281 -23.75 -24.83 32.51
N THR A 282 -23.91 -23.50 32.52
CA THR A 282 -24.39 -22.72 31.37
C THR A 282 -23.34 -22.69 30.25
N ILE A 283 -22.06 -22.56 30.63
CA ILE A 283 -20.93 -22.66 29.70
C ILE A 283 -20.20 -23.98 29.97
N VAL A 284 -20.03 -24.78 28.92
CA VAL A 284 -19.21 -25.99 28.97
C VAL A 284 -17.93 -25.74 28.16
N PRO A 285 -16.76 -25.57 28.82
CA PRO A 285 -15.50 -25.32 28.13
C PRO A 285 -15.18 -26.43 27.12
N ARG A 286 -14.89 -26.04 25.88
CA ARG A 286 -14.54 -26.98 24.80
C ARG A 286 -13.03 -27.22 24.76
N PRO A 287 -12.58 -28.43 24.34
CA PRO A 287 -11.18 -28.68 24.05
C PRO A 287 -10.65 -27.70 23.00
N GLU A 288 -9.41 -27.25 23.17
CA GLU A 288 -8.73 -26.36 22.23
C GLU A 288 -8.47 -27.10 20.90
N PRO A 289 -9.02 -26.67 19.75
CA PRO A 289 -8.69 -27.24 18.45
C PRO A 289 -7.24 -26.92 18.05
N GLU A 290 -6.71 -27.70 17.10
CA GLU A 290 -5.38 -27.43 16.55
C GLU A 290 -5.33 -26.06 15.86
N VAL A 291 -4.25 -25.32 16.13
CA VAL A 291 -4.01 -24.01 15.50
C VAL A 291 -3.68 -24.22 14.01
N PRO A 292 -4.40 -23.56 13.09
CA PRO A 292 -4.06 -23.59 11.68
C PRO A 292 -2.64 -23.10 11.43
N LYS A 293 -1.83 -23.90 10.73
CA LYS A 293 -0.44 -23.55 10.41
C LYS A 293 -0.40 -22.83 9.07
N VAL A 294 -0.20 -21.52 9.09
CA VAL A 294 0.07 -20.72 7.89
C VAL A 294 1.56 -20.38 7.85
N PRO A 295 2.26 -20.57 6.72
CA PRO A 295 3.66 -20.19 6.61
C PRO A 295 3.85 -18.69 6.87
N MET A 296 4.99 -18.34 7.44
CA MET A 296 5.38 -16.95 7.62
C MET A 296 5.68 -16.31 6.25
N ASP A 297 5.18 -15.08 6.05
CA ASP A 297 5.51 -14.31 4.85
C ASP A 297 7.02 -14.10 4.72
N TYR A 298 7.54 -14.28 3.51
CA TYR A 298 8.96 -14.13 3.21
C TYR A 298 9.50 -12.74 3.60
N THR A 299 8.71 -11.68 3.39
CA THR A 299 9.07 -10.31 3.76
C THR A 299 9.26 -10.15 5.26
N TRP A 300 8.41 -10.79 6.06
CA TRP A 300 8.49 -10.79 7.51
C TRP A 300 9.67 -11.63 8.02
N ALA A 301 9.83 -12.85 7.50
CA ALA A 301 10.96 -13.72 7.84
C ALA A 301 12.32 -13.07 7.51
N LYS A 302 12.40 -12.35 6.38
CA LYS A 302 13.59 -11.59 5.99
C LYS A 302 13.85 -10.42 6.94
N ARG A 303 12.80 -9.69 7.34
CA ARG A 303 12.90 -8.55 8.28
C ARG A 303 13.36 -9.00 9.66
N LEU A 304 12.92 -10.17 10.12
CA LEU A 304 13.36 -10.79 11.37
C LEU A 304 14.74 -11.46 11.28
N GLY A 305 15.37 -11.51 10.10
CA GLY A 305 16.66 -12.16 9.90
C GLY A 305 16.63 -13.69 9.97
N MET A 306 15.44 -14.30 9.93
CA MET A 306 15.27 -15.76 9.99
C MET A 306 15.70 -16.45 8.69
N VAL A 307 15.62 -15.73 7.57
CA VAL A 307 16.01 -16.23 6.25
C VAL A 307 16.94 -15.24 5.55
N ARG A 308 17.87 -15.78 4.76
CA ARG A 308 18.71 -15.02 3.84
C ARG A 308 18.41 -15.46 2.41
N LYS A 309 18.20 -14.49 1.52
CA LYS A 309 18.10 -14.74 0.07
C LYS A 309 19.25 -14.02 -0.61
N PRO A 310 20.09 -14.71 -1.39
CA PRO A 310 21.15 -14.06 -2.15
C PRO A 310 20.55 -13.07 -3.14
N ALA A 311 21.23 -11.93 -3.34
CA ALA A 311 20.84 -10.96 -4.34
C ALA A 311 21.18 -11.50 -5.73
N ASN A 312 20.22 -11.45 -6.66
CA ASN A 312 20.42 -11.88 -8.05
C ASN A 312 21.10 -10.80 -8.89
N PHE A 313 21.03 -9.55 -8.45
CA PHE A 313 21.54 -8.39 -9.17
C PHE A 313 22.39 -7.52 -8.24
N ILE A 314 23.44 -6.94 -8.81
CA ILE A 314 24.29 -5.95 -8.15
C ILE A 314 24.23 -4.69 -9.01
N SER A 315 23.75 -3.58 -8.43
CA SER A 315 23.84 -2.24 -9.03
C SER A 315 24.82 -1.41 -8.19
N THR A 316 25.74 -0.71 -8.86
CA THR A 316 26.72 0.15 -8.19
C THR A 316 26.70 1.60 -8.67
N ILE A 317 25.76 1.95 -9.55
CA ILE A 317 25.74 3.24 -10.26
C ILE A 317 24.70 4.22 -9.70
N SER A 318 23.61 3.70 -9.12
CA SER A 318 22.56 4.52 -8.52
C SER A 318 21.84 3.76 -7.41
N ASP A 319 21.32 4.49 -6.43
CA ASP A 319 20.44 3.96 -5.38
C ASP A 319 19.26 4.91 -5.15
N ASP A 320 18.05 4.39 -5.37
CA ASP A 320 16.76 5.09 -5.28
C ASP A 320 15.93 4.65 -4.06
N ARG A 321 16.46 3.76 -3.22
CA ARG A 321 15.74 3.19 -2.07
C ARG A 321 15.79 4.06 -0.83
N GLY A 322 16.75 4.99 -0.77
CA GLY A 322 16.92 5.92 0.34
C GLY A 322 15.90 7.05 0.32
N GLU A 323 16.04 7.99 1.25
CA GLU A 323 15.23 9.23 1.27
C GLU A 323 15.48 10.10 0.03
N GLU A 324 16.67 9.98 -0.56
CA GLU A 324 17.10 10.76 -1.70
C GLU A 324 17.84 9.88 -2.71
N LEU A 325 17.60 10.13 -4.00
CA LEU A 325 18.28 9.47 -5.11
C LEU A 325 19.78 9.77 -5.06
N THR A 326 20.60 8.73 -5.26
CA THR A 326 22.06 8.88 -5.35
C THR A 326 22.58 8.40 -6.70
N TYR A 327 23.58 9.12 -7.24
CA TYR A 327 24.35 8.77 -8.43
C TYR A 327 25.81 8.56 -8.05
N GLY A 328 26.33 7.35 -8.23
CA GLY A 328 27.70 7.00 -7.85
C GLY A 328 28.02 7.30 -6.37
N GLY A 329 27.00 7.30 -5.49
CA GLY A 329 27.11 7.66 -4.08
C GLY A 329 26.92 9.15 -3.74
N MET A 330 26.74 10.02 -4.73
CA MET A 330 26.42 11.44 -4.52
C MET A 330 24.91 11.66 -4.55
N ARG A 331 24.36 12.39 -3.57
CA ARG A 331 22.93 12.74 -3.52
C ARG A 331 22.55 13.67 -4.65
N ILE A 332 21.36 13.52 -5.20
CA ILE A 332 20.88 14.32 -6.33
C ILE A 332 20.89 15.83 -6.01
N SER A 333 20.57 16.24 -4.79
CA SER A 333 20.65 17.65 -4.36
C SER A 333 22.08 18.18 -4.40
N ASP A 334 23.07 17.38 -4.04
CA ASP A 334 24.48 17.77 -4.09
C ASP A 334 24.98 17.86 -5.54
N VAL A 335 24.47 17.01 -6.45
CA VAL A 335 24.71 17.14 -7.90
C VAL A 335 24.24 18.49 -8.43
N PHE A 336 23.05 18.94 -8.04
CA PHE A 336 22.51 20.25 -8.45
C PHE A 336 23.20 21.43 -7.77
N LYS A 337 23.53 21.33 -6.48
CA LYS A 337 24.25 22.39 -5.74
C LYS A 337 25.64 22.67 -6.32
N GLU A 338 26.31 21.62 -6.78
CA GLU A 338 27.65 21.71 -7.34
C GLU A 338 27.66 22.00 -8.86
N ASP A 339 26.49 22.22 -9.47
CA ASP A 339 26.29 22.52 -10.90
C ASP A 339 27.08 21.56 -11.82
N LEU A 340 26.99 20.26 -11.51
CA LEU A 340 27.78 19.23 -12.21
C LEU A 340 27.38 19.04 -13.67
N GLY A 341 26.22 19.53 -14.08
CA GLY A 341 25.71 19.39 -15.44
C GLY A 341 25.48 17.93 -15.86
N VAL A 342 25.23 17.74 -17.16
CA VAL A 342 25.00 16.40 -17.73
C VAL A 342 26.31 15.60 -17.76
N GLY A 343 27.44 16.27 -18.03
CA GLY A 343 28.75 15.60 -18.06
C GLY A 343 29.17 15.07 -16.69
N GLY A 344 28.85 15.79 -15.62
CA GLY A 344 29.08 15.33 -14.26
C GLY A 344 28.17 14.16 -13.87
N VAL A 345 26.89 14.18 -14.26
CA VAL A 345 25.99 13.03 -14.04
C VAL A 345 26.48 11.79 -14.79
N LEU A 346 26.88 11.93 -16.06
CA LEU A 346 27.50 10.83 -16.82
C LEU A 346 28.76 10.30 -16.13
N SER A 347 29.57 11.19 -15.56
CA SER A 347 30.78 10.78 -14.84
C SER A 347 30.48 9.90 -13.62
N LEU A 348 29.42 10.23 -12.89
CA LEU A 348 28.97 9.46 -11.73
C LEU A 348 28.34 8.13 -12.13
N LEU A 349 27.52 8.10 -13.17
CA LEU A 349 26.79 6.89 -13.59
C LEU A 349 27.69 5.90 -14.34
N TRP A 350 28.53 6.37 -15.27
CA TRP A 350 29.34 5.50 -16.12
C TRP A 350 30.68 5.14 -15.48
N PHE A 351 31.34 6.12 -14.85
CA PHE A 351 32.68 5.93 -14.30
C PHE A 351 32.71 5.83 -12.77
N LYS A 352 31.59 6.10 -12.08
CA LYS A 352 31.50 6.14 -10.60
C LYS A 352 32.55 7.06 -9.98
N LYS A 353 32.86 8.16 -10.67
CA LYS A 353 33.87 9.12 -10.26
C LYS A 353 33.39 10.53 -10.53
N ARG A 354 33.67 11.43 -9.60
CA ARG A 354 33.55 12.86 -9.84
C ARG A 354 34.73 13.30 -10.69
N LEU A 355 34.50 13.48 -11.98
CA LEU A 355 35.53 13.98 -12.88
C LEU A 355 35.77 15.49 -12.67
N PRO A 356 37.00 15.99 -12.91
CA PRO A 356 37.28 17.41 -12.84
C PRO A 356 36.43 18.23 -13.83
N PRO A 357 36.21 19.54 -13.58
CA PRO A 357 35.39 20.39 -14.46
C PRO A 357 35.83 20.41 -15.92
N TYR A 358 37.13 20.33 -16.22
CA TYR A 358 37.60 20.26 -17.61
C TYR A 358 37.18 18.95 -18.29
N ALA A 359 37.13 17.84 -17.54
CA ALA A 359 36.76 16.54 -18.06
C ALA A 359 35.24 16.40 -18.15
N THR A 360 34.47 16.97 -17.23
CA THR A 360 33.01 17.03 -17.35
C THR A 360 32.61 17.98 -18.48
N LYS A 361 33.28 19.13 -18.64
CA LYS A 361 33.08 20.04 -19.77
C LYS A 361 33.54 19.42 -21.08
N PHE A 362 34.64 18.65 -21.08
CA PHE A 362 35.06 17.86 -22.24
C PHE A 362 34.06 16.76 -22.54
N ILE A 363 33.50 16.08 -21.53
CA ILE A 363 32.37 15.17 -21.71
C ILE A 363 31.14 15.96 -22.11
N GLU A 364 30.94 17.23 -21.80
CA GLU A 364 29.81 17.99 -22.33
C GLU A 364 30.07 18.46 -23.75
N MET A 365 31.33 18.72 -24.14
CA MET A 365 31.80 19.05 -25.49
C MET A 365 31.86 17.80 -26.40
N ILE A 366 32.19 16.63 -25.83
CA ILE A 366 32.22 15.33 -26.48
C ILE A 366 30.88 14.65 -26.37
N SER A 367 30.13 14.72 -25.27
CA SER A 367 28.72 14.31 -25.21
C SER A 367 27.83 15.34 -25.92
N MET A 368 28.37 16.54 -26.27
CA MET A 368 28.00 17.35 -27.45
C MET A 368 28.35 16.70 -28.80
N ILE A 369 28.64 15.40 -28.80
CA ILE A 369 28.17 14.44 -29.82
C ILE A 369 26.64 14.62 -30.02
N LEU A 370 25.88 15.18 -29.08
CA LEU A 370 24.50 15.69 -29.30
C LEU A 370 24.38 17.01 -30.09
N MET A 371 25.46 17.73 -30.39
CA MET A 371 25.43 18.91 -31.29
C MET A 371 26.21 18.67 -32.59
N VAL A 372 27.34 17.95 -32.51
CA VAL A 372 28.25 17.72 -33.66
C VAL A 372 27.96 16.39 -34.39
N THR A 373 27.42 15.40 -33.67
CA THR A 373 26.87 14.15 -34.26
C THR A 373 25.37 14.02 -34.03
N ALA A 374 24.71 15.12 -33.62
CA ALA A 374 23.27 15.20 -33.38
C ALA A 374 22.48 14.61 -34.54
N ASP A 375 22.91 15.03 -35.72
CA ASP A 375 22.50 14.51 -37.01
C ASP A 375 23.62 14.86 -38.00
N HIS A 376 23.85 13.98 -38.97
CA HIS A 376 24.73 14.27 -40.11
C HIS A 376 23.92 14.24 -41.43
N GLY A 377 22.61 14.44 -41.28
CA GLY A 377 21.60 14.44 -42.33
C GLY A 377 20.91 13.08 -42.46
N PRO A 378 19.77 13.04 -43.17
CA PRO A 378 18.99 11.81 -43.35
C PRO A 378 19.65 10.79 -44.29
N ALA A 379 20.77 11.16 -44.91
CA ALA A 379 21.48 10.40 -45.96
C ALA A 379 22.85 9.89 -45.48
N VAL A 380 22.98 9.54 -44.21
CA VAL A 380 24.28 9.16 -43.62
C VAL A 380 24.83 7.77 -44.02
N SER A 381 24.21 7.09 -45.00
CA SER A 381 24.89 6.27 -46.03
C SER A 381 24.29 6.42 -47.44
N GLY A 382 24.05 7.66 -47.87
CA GLY A 382 23.68 8.01 -49.23
C GLY A 382 24.87 8.48 -50.05
N ALA A 383 25.79 7.58 -50.43
CA ALA A 383 26.71 7.83 -51.53
C ALA A 383 26.81 6.61 -52.44
N ARG A 384 25.83 6.51 -53.36
CA ARG A 384 26.04 6.20 -54.79
C ARG A 384 26.92 5.00 -55.21
N ASP A 385 27.10 3.95 -54.40
CA ASP A 385 27.65 2.67 -54.89
C ASP A 385 26.57 1.58 -54.87
N ALA A 386 26.03 1.30 -56.06
CA ALA A 386 24.93 0.38 -56.35
C ALA A 386 25.25 -1.12 -56.13
N ALA A 387 26.15 -1.48 -55.21
CA ALA A 387 26.60 -2.88 -55.04
C ALA A 387 26.60 -3.43 -53.62
N ARG A 388 26.35 -2.63 -52.56
CA ARG A 388 26.25 -3.16 -51.18
C ARG A 388 25.21 -2.39 -50.36
N GLU A 389 24.03 -3.00 -50.20
CA GLU A 389 23.00 -2.56 -49.25
C GLU A 389 23.56 -2.56 -47.82
N GLN A 390 23.60 -1.39 -47.18
CA GLN A 390 23.92 -1.25 -45.76
C GLN A 390 22.95 -0.22 -45.18
N SER A 391 22.17 -0.63 -44.17
CA SER A 391 21.06 0.15 -43.60
C SER A 391 21.51 1.09 -42.48
N ASP A 392 20.99 2.32 -42.45
CA ASP A 392 21.47 3.44 -41.62
C ASP A 392 20.57 3.81 -40.45
N SER A 393 21.12 4.49 -39.44
CA SER A 393 20.36 4.86 -38.24
C SER A 393 19.23 5.86 -38.52
N THR A 394 19.54 6.98 -39.16
CA THR A 394 18.55 8.02 -39.46
C THR A 394 17.56 7.54 -40.54
N HIS A 395 18.04 6.76 -41.53
CA HIS A 395 17.17 6.19 -42.57
C HIS A 395 16.18 5.18 -41.98
N ASN A 396 16.65 4.22 -41.17
CA ASN A 396 15.79 3.22 -40.54
C ASN A 396 14.80 3.86 -39.56
N THR A 397 15.21 4.91 -38.87
CA THR A 397 14.31 5.72 -38.03
C THR A 397 13.22 6.37 -38.88
N ILE A 398 13.58 7.03 -39.99
CA ILE A 398 12.63 7.66 -40.91
C ILE A 398 11.68 6.63 -41.52
N VAL A 399 12.19 5.49 -41.99
CA VAL A 399 11.37 4.41 -42.56
C VAL A 399 10.39 3.88 -41.51
N SER A 400 10.83 3.65 -40.28
CA SER A 400 9.98 3.16 -39.18
C SER A 400 8.91 4.18 -38.79
N THR A 401 9.28 5.46 -38.69
CA THR A 401 8.33 6.55 -38.45
C THR A 401 7.31 6.66 -39.59
N ARG A 402 7.76 6.55 -40.85
CA ARG A 402 6.87 6.54 -42.04
C ARG A 402 6.00 5.30 -42.10
N ALA A 403 6.41 4.20 -41.47
CA ALA A 403 5.61 3.00 -41.28
C ALA A 403 4.61 3.11 -40.11
N GLY A 404 4.48 4.29 -39.50
CA GLY A 404 3.51 4.55 -38.42
C GLY A 404 3.92 3.98 -37.06
N LYS A 405 5.20 3.72 -36.84
CA LYS A 405 5.72 3.26 -35.55
C LYS A 405 5.87 4.42 -34.56
N ASP A 406 5.79 4.11 -33.28
CA ASP A 406 6.00 5.08 -32.19
C ASP A 406 7.47 5.55 -32.12
N LEU A 407 7.72 6.59 -31.32
CA LEU A 407 9.03 7.22 -31.19
C LEU A 407 10.10 6.24 -30.72
N VAL A 408 9.81 5.39 -29.73
CA VAL A 408 10.79 4.46 -29.16
C VAL A 408 11.13 3.40 -30.19
N SER A 409 10.12 2.78 -30.81
CA SER A 409 10.34 1.79 -31.87
C SER A 409 11.17 2.36 -33.03
N SER A 410 10.86 3.58 -33.46
CA SER A 410 11.55 4.22 -34.58
C SER A 410 12.99 4.58 -34.22
N LEU A 411 13.22 5.13 -33.03
CA LEU A 411 14.57 5.44 -32.53
C LEU A 411 15.41 4.17 -32.39
N VAL A 412 14.88 3.12 -31.77
CA VAL A 412 15.60 1.85 -31.59
C VAL A 412 15.94 1.20 -32.93
N SER A 413 15.02 1.24 -33.90
CA SER A 413 15.27 0.76 -35.27
C SER A 413 16.49 1.43 -35.90
N GLY A 414 16.69 2.72 -35.64
CA GLY A 414 17.89 3.44 -36.03
C GLY A 414 19.13 3.06 -35.21
N LEU A 415 19.02 3.08 -33.88
CA LEU A 415 20.13 2.80 -32.97
C LEU A 415 20.73 1.40 -33.17
N LEU A 416 19.94 0.40 -33.57
CA LEU A 416 20.40 -0.95 -33.86
C LEU A 416 21.37 -1.05 -35.06
N THR A 417 21.50 0.01 -35.86
CA THR A 417 22.50 0.08 -36.94
C THR A 417 23.87 0.56 -36.45
N ILE A 418 23.95 1.14 -35.24
CA ILE A 418 25.20 1.60 -34.64
C ILE A 418 26.04 0.39 -34.25
N GLY A 419 27.26 0.33 -34.77
CA GLY A 419 28.17 -0.80 -34.61
C GLY A 419 29.46 -0.60 -35.41
N PRO A 420 30.16 -1.67 -35.83
CA PRO A 420 31.52 -1.57 -36.35
C PRO A 420 31.65 -0.76 -37.64
N ARG A 421 30.62 -0.72 -38.48
CA ARG A 421 30.64 0.02 -39.76
C ARG A 421 30.03 1.42 -39.68
N PHE A 422 29.16 1.65 -38.70
CA PHE A 422 28.46 2.92 -38.51
C PHE A 422 28.55 3.33 -37.03
N GLY A 423 29.28 4.39 -36.72
CA GLY A 423 29.53 4.85 -35.35
C GLY A 423 30.74 4.21 -34.62
N GLY A 424 31.17 3.00 -35.01
CA GLY A 424 32.29 2.29 -34.36
C GLY A 424 33.69 2.85 -34.62
N ALA A 425 33.85 3.85 -35.47
CA ALA A 425 35.15 4.43 -35.80
C ALA A 425 35.82 5.14 -34.61
N LEU A 426 35.05 5.68 -33.66
CA LEU A 426 35.59 6.34 -32.47
C LEU A 426 36.33 5.33 -31.57
N ASP A 427 35.67 4.23 -31.23
CA ASP A 427 36.23 3.15 -30.42
C ASP A 427 37.41 2.45 -31.13
N GLY A 428 37.26 2.22 -32.44
CA GLY A 428 38.33 1.64 -33.26
C GLY A 428 39.58 2.52 -33.34
N ALA A 429 39.42 3.84 -33.49
CA ALA A 429 40.54 4.78 -33.50
C ALA A 429 41.22 4.87 -32.12
N ALA A 430 40.43 4.99 -31.04
CA ALA A 430 40.95 5.04 -29.68
C ALA A 430 41.77 3.79 -29.36
N THR A 431 41.21 2.60 -29.62
CA THR A 431 41.90 1.32 -29.36
C THR A 431 43.19 1.19 -30.17
N MET A 432 43.14 1.50 -31.46
CA MET A 432 44.29 1.33 -32.36
C MET A 432 45.43 2.30 -32.01
N MET A 433 45.11 3.55 -31.68
CA MET A 433 46.11 4.57 -31.32
C MET A 433 46.68 4.33 -29.92
N THR A 434 45.86 3.91 -28.96
CA THR A 434 46.31 3.58 -27.60
C THR A 434 47.25 2.37 -27.61
N ASP A 435 46.93 1.29 -28.35
CA ASP A 435 47.83 0.12 -28.46
C ASP A 435 49.21 0.49 -29.03
N ALA A 436 49.24 1.30 -30.08
CA ALA A 436 50.50 1.75 -30.68
C ALA A 436 51.32 2.63 -29.71
N CYS A 437 50.65 3.51 -28.96
CA CYS A 437 51.27 4.37 -27.96
C CYS A 437 51.83 3.57 -26.78
N ASP A 438 51.06 2.63 -26.23
CA ASP A 438 51.44 1.78 -25.10
C ASP A 438 52.62 0.86 -25.45
N ARG A 439 52.75 0.49 -26.72
CA ARG A 439 53.89 -0.28 -27.26
C ARG A 439 55.14 0.58 -27.55
N GLY A 440 55.06 1.89 -27.32
CA GLY A 440 56.16 2.83 -27.55
C GLY A 440 56.54 3.00 -29.02
N MET A 441 55.63 2.72 -29.94
CA MET A 441 55.88 2.88 -31.37
C MET A 441 55.96 4.35 -31.75
N SER A 442 56.93 4.71 -32.60
CA SER A 442 56.90 6.02 -33.25
C SER A 442 55.75 6.07 -34.28
N GLY A 443 55.20 7.26 -34.53
CA GLY A 443 54.10 7.42 -35.50
C GLY A 443 54.44 6.89 -36.91
N LYS A 444 55.72 6.95 -37.31
CA LYS A 444 56.18 6.36 -38.57
C LYS A 444 56.12 4.84 -38.56
N GLN A 445 56.62 4.20 -37.49
CA GLN A 445 56.57 2.75 -37.34
C GLN A 445 55.12 2.24 -37.34
N PHE A 446 54.22 2.93 -36.65
CA PHE A 446 52.79 2.59 -36.64
C PHE A 446 52.16 2.63 -38.04
N VAL A 447 52.41 3.69 -38.82
CA VAL A 447 51.92 3.80 -40.21
C VAL A 447 52.48 2.70 -41.10
N ASP A 448 53.79 2.42 -40.99
CA ASP A 448 54.46 1.39 -41.79
C ASP A 448 53.95 -0.02 -41.44
N ASP A 449 53.68 -0.29 -40.16
CA ASP A 449 53.11 -1.54 -39.69
C ASP A 449 51.66 -1.74 -40.16
N CYS A 450 50.80 -0.72 -40.06
CA CYS A 450 49.43 -0.78 -40.61
C CYS A 450 49.44 -1.04 -42.12
N LYS A 451 50.37 -0.40 -42.85
CA LYS A 451 50.53 -0.60 -44.29
C LYS A 451 51.01 -2.02 -44.62
N ARG A 452 51.95 -2.57 -43.84
CA ARG A 452 52.42 -3.96 -43.99
C ARG A 452 51.29 -4.97 -43.75
N GLU A 453 50.42 -4.68 -42.79
CA GLU A 453 49.26 -5.52 -42.46
C GLU A 453 48.05 -5.32 -43.38
N GLY A 454 48.10 -4.35 -44.32
CA GLY A 454 46.99 -4.05 -45.22
C GLY A 454 45.76 -3.45 -44.52
N LYS A 455 45.94 -2.80 -43.37
CA LYS A 455 44.87 -2.18 -42.58
C LYS A 455 44.89 -0.67 -42.74
N LEU A 456 43.70 -0.07 -42.89
CA LEU A 456 43.55 1.38 -42.81
C LEU A 456 43.59 1.82 -41.34
N ILE A 457 44.16 3.01 -41.11
CA ILE A 457 44.21 3.60 -39.77
C ILE A 457 42.83 4.18 -39.44
N MET A 458 42.20 3.62 -38.42
CA MET A 458 40.88 4.09 -37.98
C MET A 458 40.96 5.53 -37.46
N GLY A 459 40.01 6.37 -37.87
CA GLY A 459 39.99 7.79 -37.52
C GLY A 459 40.83 8.69 -38.44
N ILE A 460 41.52 8.14 -39.44
CA ILE A 460 42.32 8.89 -40.41
C ILE A 460 41.67 8.83 -41.80
N GLY A 461 41.49 10.00 -42.41
CA GLY A 461 40.94 10.16 -43.76
C GLY A 461 39.58 10.84 -43.78
N HIS A 462 39.37 11.72 -44.76
CA HIS A 462 38.11 12.44 -44.96
C HIS A 462 37.84 12.57 -46.47
N ARG A 463 36.56 12.51 -46.89
CA ARG A 463 36.19 12.57 -48.33
C ARG A 463 36.48 13.91 -49.00
N ILE A 464 36.20 15.02 -48.32
CA ILE A 464 36.29 16.40 -48.86
C ILE A 464 37.36 17.26 -48.17
N LYS A 465 37.47 17.16 -46.85
CA LYS A 465 38.37 17.97 -46.02
C LYS A 465 39.83 17.55 -46.19
N SER A 466 40.72 18.53 -46.08
CA SER A 466 42.16 18.39 -46.27
C SER A 466 42.92 19.26 -45.26
N VAL A 467 44.25 19.24 -45.30
CA VAL A 467 45.08 20.09 -44.42
C VAL A 467 44.84 21.59 -44.69
N GLU A 468 44.55 21.96 -45.94
CA GLU A 468 44.28 23.34 -46.36
C GLU A 468 42.82 23.76 -46.14
N ASN A 469 41.91 22.78 -46.01
CA ASN A 469 40.48 22.98 -45.71
C ASN A 469 40.08 22.08 -44.54
N PRO A 470 40.37 22.48 -43.29
CA PRO A 470 40.17 21.64 -42.12
C PRO A 470 38.69 21.35 -41.83
N ASP A 471 38.45 20.24 -41.12
CA ASP A 471 37.14 19.96 -40.53
C ASP A 471 36.99 20.78 -39.25
N MET A 472 36.08 21.75 -39.26
CA MET A 472 35.84 22.64 -38.13
C MET A 472 35.46 21.89 -36.85
N ARG A 473 34.84 20.70 -36.97
CA ARG A 473 34.50 19.88 -35.80
C ARG A 473 35.75 19.36 -35.09
N VAL A 474 36.77 18.99 -35.87
CA VAL A 474 38.06 18.53 -35.36
C VAL A 474 38.82 19.71 -34.74
N GLU A 475 38.82 20.88 -35.38
CA GLU A 475 39.49 22.08 -34.87
C GLU A 475 38.85 22.66 -33.59
N ILE A 476 37.56 22.43 -33.34
CA ILE A 476 36.89 22.85 -32.10
C ILE A 476 37.26 21.94 -30.91
N ILE A 477 37.54 20.66 -31.18
CA ILE A 477 37.85 19.65 -30.15
C ILE A 477 39.35 19.60 -29.83
N LYS A 478 40.19 19.83 -30.85
CA LYS A 478 41.65 19.88 -30.76
C LYS A 478 42.11 21.13 -29.99
#